data_AF-A0A2Z5K7A7-F1
#
_entry.id   AF-A0A2Z5K7A7-F1
#
_cell.length_a   1.000
_cell.length_b   1.000
_cell.length_c   1.000
_cell.angle_alpha   90.00
_cell.angle_beta   90.00
_cell.angle_gamma   90.00
#
_symmetry.space_group_name_H-M   'P 1'
#
loop_
_entity.id
_entity.type
_entity.pdbx_description
1 polymer ?
#
loop_
_entity_poly.entity_id
_entity_poly.type
_entity_poly.pdbx_seq_one_letter_code
_entity_poly.pdbx_strand_id
1 'polypeptide(L)'
;MWRLVSFGTFRPHMEVIPMSLRSRLSIATAAGLLAAAAAVTPATAAAHDDWDPAGGNGNHHHDPAGGNGDHHGHHGKHLFKGVVTANTLALRSAPNRGSQIIRYAHKGDIVRIFCKTGGETVKGNPLWYLLTDGTWAWGAARYIDNIGPAPRWC
;
A
#
# COMPACT_ATOMS: atom_id res chain seq x y z
N MET A 1 -44.55 -44.36 38.75
CA MET A 1 -45.13 -44.11 37.41
C MET A 1 -45.06 -42.63 37.15
N TRP A 2 -44.19 -42.19 36.23
CA TRP A 2 -44.36 -41.01 35.37
C TRP A 2 -43.24 -41.02 34.32
N ARG A 3 -43.65 -41.28 33.07
CA ARG A 3 -42.85 -41.00 31.86
C ARG A 3 -43.05 -39.52 31.55
N LEU A 4 -41.97 -38.81 31.22
CA LEU A 4 -42.03 -37.61 30.39
C LEU A 4 -40.83 -37.64 29.45
N VAL A 5 -41.11 -38.13 28.25
CA VAL A 5 -40.32 -37.90 27.05
C VAL A 5 -40.54 -36.43 26.70
N SER A 6 -39.47 -35.64 26.54
CA SER A 6 -39.59 -34.36 25.84
C SER A 6 -38.49 -34.22 24.82
N PHE A 7 -38.97 -33.96 23.61
CA PHE A 7 -38.29 -33.88 22.34
C PHE A 7 -37.42 -32.62 22.24
N GLY A 8 -36.50 -32.68 21.28
CA GLY A 8 -35.49 -31.67 21.01
C GLY A 8 -36.03 -30.26 20.82
N THR A 9 -35.21 -29.29 21.23
CA THR A 9 -35.28 -27.92 20.73
C THR A 9 -34.03 -27.68 19.89
N PHE A 10 -34.15 -28.05 18.61
CA PHE A 10 -33.22 -27.74 17.54
C PHE A 10 -33.57 -26.35 17.01
N ARG A 11 -32.91 -25.27 17.45
CA ARG A 11 -32.90 -23.96 16.75
C ARG A 11 -31.71 -23.08 17.15
N PRO A 12 -30.55 -23.18 16.48
CA PRO A 12 -29.83 -21.99 16.07
C PRO A 12 -30.39 -21.56 14.72
N HIS A 13 -31.19 -20.49 14.74
CA HIS A 13 -31.59 -19.77 13.55
C HIS A 13 -30.36 -19.00 13.02
N MET A 14 -29.41 -19.74 12.44
CA MET A 14 -28.41 -19.19 11.54
C MET A 14 -29.15 -18.95 10.23
N GLU A 15 -29.83 -17.81 10.16
CA GLU A 15 -30.26 -17.23 8.91
C GLU A 15 -28.99 -16.86 8.15
N VAL A 16 -28.52 -17.84 7.37
CA VAL A 16 -27.62 -17.63 6.26
C VAL A 16 -28.35 -16.63 5.38
N ILE A 17 -27.90 -15.38 5.35
CA ILE A 17 -28.27 -14.45 4.30
C ILE A 17 -27.40 -14.86 3.10
N PRO A 18 -27.92 -15.58 2.08
CA PRO A 18 -27.22 -15.70 0.82
C PRO A 18 -27.21 -14.29 0.21
N MET A 19 -26.10 -13.58 0.32
CA MET A 19 -25.94 -12.34 -0.45
C MET A 19 -25.80 -12.74 -1.92
N SER A 20 -26.97 -12.74 -2.55
CA SER A 20 -27.26 -13.13 -3.91
C SER A 20 -26.27 -12.49 -4.88
N LEU A 21 -25.55 -13.33 -5.61
CA LEU A 21 -24.75 -12.97 -6.75
C LEU A 21 -25.68 -12.43 -7.86
N ARG A 22 -25.91 -11.11 -7.89
CA ARG A 22 -26.54 -10.41 -9.01
C ARG A 22 -25.76 -9.16 -9.35
N SER A 23 -24.50 -9.34 -9.73
CA SER A 23 -23.74 -8.29 -10.42
C SER A 23 -24.26 -8.20 -11.85
N ARG A 24 -25.24 -7.31 -12.08
CA ARG A 24 -25.66 -6.95 -13.43
C ARG A 24 -24.59 -6.03 -14.01
N LEU A 25 -23.73 -6.59 -14.85
CA LEU A 25 -22.81 -5.84 -15.70
C LEU A 25 -23.65 -4.85 -16.54
N SER A 26 -23.55 -3.56 -16.22
CA SER A 26 -24.02 -2.50 -17.10
C SER A 26 -22.82 -2.07 -17.95
N ILE A 27 -22.76 -2.58 -19.17
CA ILE A 27 -21.77 -2.16 -20.17
C ILE A 27 -22.33 -0.90 -20.82
N ALA A 28 -21.78 0.26 -20.46
CA ALA A 28 -22.05 1.50 -21.15
C ALA A 28 -20.91 1.76 -22.16
N THR A 29 -21.12 1.36 -23.41
CA THR A 29 -20.30 1.79 -24.54
C THR A 29 -20.69 3.22 -24.91
N ALA A 30 -19.82 4.19 -24.65
CA ALA A 30 -19.94 5.53 -25.22
C ALA A 30 -18.88 5.69 -26.31
N ALA A 31 -19.29 5.55 -27.56
CA ALA A 31 -18.49 5.91 -28.73
C ALA A 31 -18.60 7.43 -28.93
N GLY A 32 -17.50 8.16 -28.70
CA GLY A 32 -17.39 9.59 -28.97
C GLY A 32 -16.37 9.82 -30.09
N LEU A 33 -16.85 9.98 -31.32
CA LEU A 33 -16.10 10.51 -32.46
C LEU A 33 -16.24 12.03 -32.44
N LEU A 34 -15.14 12.78 -32.29
CA LEU A 34 -15.12 14.20 -32.64
C LEU A 34 -13.94 14.48 -33.58
N ALA A 35 -14.30 14.94 -34.77
CA ALA A 35 -13.42 15.18 -35.90
C ALA A 35 -12.62 16.48 -35.77
N ALA A 36 -11.54 16.53 -36.54
CA ALA A 36 -10.43 17.47 -36.53
C ALA A 36 -10.78 18.95 -36.81
N ALA A 37 -9.93 19.83 -36.29
CA ALA A 37 -9.60 21.11 -36.92
C ALA A 37 -8.10 21.39 -36.74
N ALA A 38 -7.39 21.51 -37.86
CA ALA A 38 -6.00 21.95 -37.93
C ALA A 38 -5.95 23.48 -37.97
N ALA A 39 -5.08 24.09 -37.17
CA ALA A 39 -4.59 25.44 -37.41
C ALA A 39 -3.19 25.58 -36.80
N VAL A 40 -2.30 26.17 -37.59
CA VAL A 40 -0.84 26.18 -37.49
C VAL A 40 -0.32 27.42 -36.75
N THR A 41 0.96 27.36 -36.36
CA THR A 41 1.92 28.47 -36.04
C THR A 41 1.91 29.11 -34.65
N PRO A 42 3.04 29.72 -34.17
CA PRO A 42 4.46 29.47 -34.42
C PRO A 42 5.25 29.12 -33.12
N ALA A 43 6.49 28.66 -33.29
CA ALA A 43 7.48 28.60 -32.21
C ALA A 43 8.03 30.00 -31.93
N THR A 44 7.78 30.54 -30.74
CA THR A 44 8.50 31.71 -30.23
C THR A 44 9.67 31.26 -29.39
N ALA A 45 10.87 31.39 -29.97
CA ALA A 45 12.10 31.48 -29.20
C ALA A 45 12.20 32.90 -28.61
N ALA A 46 12.26 33.00 -27.29
CA ALA A 46 12.81 34.13 -26.55
C ALA A 46 13.67 33.50 -25.46
N ALA A 47 14.98 33.43 -25.69
CA ALA A 47 15.95 34.41 -25.22
C ALA A 47 16.22 34.27 -23.72
N HIS A 48 17.36 33.63 -23.45
CA HIS A 48 18.32 33.91 -22.38
C HIS A 48 18.00 35.07 -21.43
N ASP A 49 17.69 34.74 -20.18
CA ASP A 49 17.87 35.63 -19.04
C ASP A 49 19.04 35.09 -18.19
N ASP A 50 20.21 35.64 -18.51
CA ASP A 50 21.18 36.24 -17.61
C ASP A 50 21.22 35.76 -16.14
N TRP A 51 22.41 35.25 -15.77
CA TRP A 51 22.88 35.07 -14.41
C TRP A 51 22.97 36.40 -13.66
N ASP A 52 22.37 36.50 -12.46
CA ASP A 52 23.01 36.64 -11.14
C ASP A 52 21.98 37.14 -10.11
N PRO A 53 22.06 36.69 -8.84
CA PRO A 53 22.63 37.63 -7.89
C PRO A 53 23.64 37.00 -6.95
N ALA A 54 24.83 37.59 -6.96
CA ALA A 54 25.83 37.54 -5.93
C ALA A 54 25.27 37.86 -4.53
N GLY A 55 25.83 37.18 -3.53
CA GLY A 55 26.10 37.78 -2.23
C GLY A 55 25.33 37.19 -1.03
N GLY A 56 25.92 36.18 -0.39
CA GLY A 56 25.44 35.65 0.88
C GLY A 56 26.46 34.76 1.59
N ASN A 57 27.46 35.39 2.20
CA ASN A 57 28.48 34.82 3.07
C ASN A 57 27.91 33.91 4.18
N GLY A 58 28.27 32.62 4.17
CA GLY A 58 27.89 31.65 5.19
C GLY A 58 29.00 30.63 5.43
N ASN A 59 29.86 30.94 6.40
CA ASN A 59 30.92 30.07 6.89
C ASN A 59 30.30 28.80 7.51
N HIS A 60 30.49 27.62 6.89
CA HIS A 60 30.24 26.36 7.56
C HIS A 60 31.46 25.45 7.42
N HIS A 61 32.04 25.18 8.58
CA HIS A 61 33.23 24.41 8.80
C HIS A 61 33.10 22.99 8.23
N HIS A 62 34.22 22.47 7.75
CA HIS A 62 34.40 21.07 7.45
C HIS A 62 34.32 20.22 8.72
N ASP A 63 33.41 19.26 8.75
CA ASP A 63 33.49 18.07 9.61
C ASP A 63 33.47 16.82 8.71
N PRO A 64 34.52 15.98 8.73
CA PRO A 64 34.52 14.70 8.02
C PRO A 64 34.13 13.58 9.00
N ALA A 65 32.93 13.01 8.86
CA ALA A 65 32.59 11.75 9.52
C ALA A 65 31.49 11.00 8.77
N GLY A 66 31.76 9.74 8.47
CA GLY A 66 31.04 8.92 7.51
C GLY A 66 29.56 8.65 7.81
N GLY A 67 28.82 8.50 6.73
CA GLY A 67 27.46 7.97 6.71
C GLY A 67 26.98 7.92 5.27
N ASN A 68 26.92 6.71 4.68
CA ASN A 68 26.41 6.48 3.34
C ASN A 68 24.87 6.64 3.36
N GLY A 69 24.41 7.90 3.41
CA GLY A 69 23.01 8.28 3.40
C GLY A 69 22.60 8.66 2.00
N ASP A 70 21.74 7.84 1.39
CA ASP A 70 21.09 8.13 0.12
C ASP A 70 20.33 9.47 0.20
N HIS A 71 20.98 10.54 -0.27
CA HIS A 71 20.41 11.87 -0.37
C HIS A 71 19.44 11.93 -1.55
N HIS A 72 18.19 11.57 -1.35
CA HIS A 72 17.07 11.99 -2.21
C HIS A 72 16.08 12.77 -1.34
N GLY A 73 16.33 14.08 -1.25
CA GLY A 73 15.46 15.01 -0.54
C GLY A 73 14.16 15.21 -1.30
N HIS A 74 13.07 14.80 -0.70
CA HIS A 74 11.78 15.48 -0.78
C HIS A 74 11.14 15.36 0.60
N HIS A 75 10.30 16.30 0.98
CA HIS A 75 9.64 16.48 2.29
C HIS A 75 8.62 15.37 2.56
N GLY A 76 9.08 14.12 2.48
CA GLY A 76 8.33 12.90 2.35
C GLY A 76 8.38 12.14 3.66
N LYS A 77 7.23 11.65 4.08
CA LYS A 77 7.02 10.87 5.30
C LYS A 77 8.08 9.77 5.36
N HIS A 78 8.89 9.71 6.43
CA HIS A 78 9.92 8.68 6.58
C HIS A 78 9.29 7.29 6.43
N LEU A 79 9.55 6.63 5.31
CA LEU A 79 9.13 5.27 5.06
C LEU A 79 10.10 4.32 5.74
N PHE A 80 9.56 3.25 6.29
CA PHE A 80 10.33 2.18 6.88
C PHE A 80 10.66 1.16 5.79
N LYS A 81 11.67 0.32 6.01
CA LYS A 81 12.06 -0.72 5.07
C LYS A 81 11.91 -2.09 5.73
N GLY A 82 11.64 -3.10 4.92
CA GLY A 82 11.69 -4.49 5.36
C GLY A 82 12.08 -5.42 4.21
N VAL A 83 12.44 -6.65 4.56
CA VAL A 83 12.73 -7.72 3.61
C VAL A 83 11.73 -8.85 3.78
N VAL A 84 11.17 -9.33 2.67
CA VAL A 84 10.21 -10.44 2.69
C VAL A 84 10.95 -11.76 2.93
N THR A 85 10.49 -12.53 3.92
CA THR A 85 11.13 -13.80 4.32
C THR A 85 10.41 -15.04 3.79
N ALA A 86 9.14 -14.92 3.41
CA ALA A 86 8.37 -16.01 2.82
C ALA A 86 8.67 -16.18 1.33
N ASN A 87 8.66 -17.42 0.82
CA ASN A 87 8.81 -17.70 -0.63
C ASN A 87 7.80 -16.91 -1.48
N THR A 88 6.58 -16.78 -0.99
CA THR A 88 5.54 -15.97 -1.60
C THR A 88 4.65 -15.39 -0.51
N LEU A 89 4.48 -14.07 -0.53
CA LEU A 89 3.66 -13.30 0.39
C LEU A 89 2.53 -12.66 -0.40
N ALA A 90 1.30 -13.05 -0.11
CA ALA A 90 0.11 -12.40 -0.66
C ALA A 90 -0.08 -11.03 -0.01
N LEU A 91 -0.03 -9.97 -0.82
CA LEU A 91 -0.32 -8.60 -0.42
C LEU A 91 -1.79 -8.30 -0.72
N ARG A 92 -2.50 -7.74 0.26
CA ARG A 92 -3.97 -7.74 0.26
C ARG A 92 -4.59 -6.36 0.42
N SER A 93 -5.88 -6.25 0.14
CA SER A 93 -6.63 -4.99 0.28
C SER A 93 -6.94 -4.61 1.73
N ALA A 94 -6.93 -5.57 2.67
CA ALA A 94 -7.16 -5.33 4.09
C ALA A 94 -6.23 -6.21 4.97
N PRO A 95 -6.01 -5.87 6.26
CA PRO A 95 -5.13 -6.62 7.17
C PRO A 95 -5.78 -7.92 7.69
N ASN A 96 -6.27 -8.74 6.77
CA ASN A 96 -6.84 -10.06 7.01
C ASN A 96 -6.63 -10.97 5.80
N ARG A 97 -6.60 -12.29 6.03
CA ARG A 97 -6.32 -13.32 5.01
C ARG A 97 -7.51 -13.59 4.08
N GLY A 98 -8.71 -13.13 4.43
CA GLY A 98 -9.91 -13.27 3.59
C GLY A 98 -10.05 -12.20 2.51
N SER A 99 -9.34 -11.07 2.64
CA SER A 99 -9.43 -9.95 1.71
C SER A 99 -8.75 -10.21 0.37
N GLN A 100 -9.14 -9.46 -0.65
CA GLN A 100 -8.64 -9.59 -2.02
C GLN A 100 -7.11 -9.51 -2.05
N ILE A 101 -6.49 -10.43 -2.78
CA ILE A 101 -5.06 -10.37 -3.08
C ILE A 101 -4.87 -9.34 -4.19
N ILE A 102 -4.07 -8.32 -3.90
CA ILE A 102 -3.71 -7.25 -4.84
C ILE A 102 -2.51 -7.68 -5.68
N ARG A 103 -1.50 -8.28 -5.04
CA ARG A 103 -0.26 -8.72 -5.67
C ARG A 103 0.49 -9.70 -4.78
N TYR A 104 1.59 -10.24 -5.29
CA TYR A 104 2.52 -11.05 -4.51
C TYR A 104 3.87 -10.35 -4.37
N ALA A 105 4.51 -10.57 -3.23
CA ALA A 105 5.92 -10.31 -3.01
C ALA A 105 6.65 -11.63 -2.75
N HIS A 106 7.93 -11.68 -3.09
CA HIS A 106 8.75 -12.87 -3.05
C HIS A 106 9.86 -12.74 -2.02
N LYS A 107 10.44 -13.88 -1.64
CA LYS A 107 11.53 -13.92 -0.67
C LYS A 107 12.69 -13.05 -1.16
N GLY A 108 13.19 -12.19 -0.28
CA GLY A 108 14.28 -11.26 -0.58
C GLY A 108 13.82 -9.91 -1.11
N ASP A 109 12.54 -9.74 -1.47
CA ASP A 109 12.02 -8.44 -1.90
C ASP A 109 12.18 -7.41 -0.78
N ILE A 110 12.80 -6.28 -1.13
CA ILE A 110 12.87 -5.11 -0.25
C ILE A 110 11.60 -4.29 -0.43
N VAL A 111 10.85 -4.13 0.65
CA VAL A 111 9.59 -3.39 0.66
C VAL A 111 9.68 -2.12 1.48
N ARG A 112 9.02 -1.06 1.02
CA ARG A 112 8.78 0.19 1.71
C ARG A 112 7.45 0.11 2.45
N ILE A 113 7.52 0.38 3.75
CA ILE A 113 6.42 0.28 4.70
C ILE A 113 6.03 1.68 5.15
N PHE A 114 4.74 1.99 5.06
CA PHE A 114 4.19 3.27 5.50
C PHE A 114 3.93 3.29 7.02
N CYS A 115 3.22 2.28 7.51
CA CYS A 115 2.84 2.11 8.92
C CYS A 115 2.44 0.66 9.21
N LYS A 116 2.25 0.35 10.49
CA LYS A 116 1.73 -0.93 10.99
C LYS A 116 0.36 -0.78 11.61
N THR A 117 -0.45 -1.83 11.52
CA THR A 117 -1.73 -1.93 12.21
C THR A 117 -1.95 -3.34 12.78
N GLY A 118 -2.98 -3.47 13.61
CA GLY A 118 -3.47 -4.76 14.09
C GLY A 118 -4.45 -5.36 13.08
N GLY A 119 -4.45 -6.68 12.97
CA GLY A 119 -5.33 -7.40 12.06
C GLY A 119 -5.44 -8.87 12.43
N GLU A 120 -5.85 -9.69 11.45
CA GLU A 120 -5.98 -11.13 11.66
C GLU A 120 -4.62 -11.75 12.01
N THR A 121 -4.58 -12.60 13.03
CA THR A 121 -3.34 -13.24 13.48
C THR A 121 -2.81 -14.25 12.46
N VAL A 122 -1.56 -14.06 12.05
CA VAL A 122 -0.83 -14.98 11.17
C VAL A 122 0.33 -15.61 11.93
N LYS A 123 0.23 -16.92 12.21
CA LYS A 123 1.23 -17.71 12.96
C LYS A 123 1.70 -17.01 14.26
N GLY A 124 0.74 -16.55 15.05
CA GLY A 124 0.98 -15.89 16.34
C GLY A 124 1.32 -14.40 16.27
N ASN A 125 1.41 -13.79 15.08
CA ASN A 125 1.66 -12.35 14.93
C ASN A 125 0.42 -11.63 14.37
N PRO A 126 -0.18 -10.68 15.13
CA PRO A 126 -1.36 -9.93 14.70
C PRO A 126 -1.03 -8.67 13.88
N LEU A 127 0.24 -8.37 13.65
CA LEU A 127 0.64 -7.13 12.98
C LEU A 127 0.62 -7.27 11.45
N TRP A 128 0.20 -6.19 10.81
CA TRP A 128 0.18 -6.03 9.35
C TRP A 128 0.85 -4.71 8.98
N TYR A 129 1.57 -4.72 7.86
CA TYR A 129 2.28 -3.56 7.32
C TYR A 129 1.61 -3.08 6.04
N LEU A 130 1.36 -1.77 5.97
CA LEU A 130 0.90 -1.13 4.75
C LEU A 130 2.10 -0.82 3.86
N LEU A 131 2.19 -1.52 2.73
CA LEU A 131 3.29 -1.40 1.78
C LEU A 131 2.95 -0.38 0.70
N THR A 132 3.96 0.38 0.27
CA THR A 132 3.81 1.45 -0.74
C THR A 132 4.47 1.13 -2.07
N ASP A 133 5.09 -0.05 -2.22
CA ASP A 133 5.69 -0.44 -3.49
C ASP A 133 4.61 -0.94 -4.45
N GLY A 134 4.37 -0.17 -5.51
CA GLY A 134 3.29 -0.40 -6.46
C GLY A 134 1.93 0.00 -5.88
N THR A 135 0.91 -0.83 -6.08
CA THR A 135 -0.41 -0.61 -5.49
C THR A 135 -0.36 -0.85 -3.98
N TRP A 136 -0.89 0.11 -3.21
CA TRP A 136 -0.91 0.03 -1.75
C TRP A 136 -1.63 -1.23 -1.29
N ALA A 137 -0.97 -2.00 -0.44
CA ALA A 137 -1.47 -3.30 -0.01
C ALA A 137 -0.91 -3.69 1.36
N TRP A 138 -1.65 -4.53 2.08
CA TRP A 138 -1.30 -5.05 3.39
C TRP A 138 -0.52 -6.35 3.28
N GLY A 139 0.66 -6.40 3.88
CA GLY A 139 1.45 -7.61 4.08
C GLY A 139 1.46 -8.01 5.55
N ALA A 140 1.33 -9.31 5.84
CA ALA A 140 1.43 -9.80 7.21
C ALA A 140 2.87 -9.61 7.73
N ALA A 141 3.04 -8.87 8.83
CA ALA A 141 4.35 -8.56 9.40
C ALA A 141 5.12 -9.82 9.83
N ARG A 142 4.42 -10.94 10.02
CA ARG A 142 5.04 -12.24 10.28
C ARG A 142 6.11 -12.64 9.25
N TYR A 143 5.98 -12.15 8.02
CA TYR A 143 6.81 -12.53 6.87
C TYR A 143 7.65 -11.38 6.32
N ILE A 144 7.81 -10.29 7.09
CA ILE A 144 8.60 -9.13 6.70
C ILE A 144 9.51 -8.78 7.88
N ASP A 145 10.81 -8.94 7.69
CA ASP A 145 11.80 -8.54 8.69
C ASP A 145 12.12 -7.06 8.49
N ASN A 146 12.08 -6.26 9.57
CA ASN A 146 12.35 -4.84 9.47
C ASN A 146 13.84 -4.58 9.23
N ILE A 147 14.12 -3.67 8.29
CA ILE A 147 15.46 -3.12 8.08
C ILE A 147 15.49 -1.76 8.77
N GLY A 148 16.09 -1.74 9.96
CA GLY A 148 16.11 -0.57 10.83
C GLY A 148 14.95 -0.55 11.83
N PRO A 149 14.47 0.64 12.25
CA PRO A 149 13.45 0.76 13.27
C PRO A 149 12.11 0.18 12.83
N ALA A 150 11.30 -0.25 13.81
CA ALA A 150 9.96 -0.76 13.53
C ALA A 150 9.05 0.36 12.97
N PRO A 151 8.14 0.03 12.03
CA PRO A 151 7.18 1.00 11.52
C PRO A 151 6.32 1.63 12.62
N ARG A 152 6.00 2.91 12.45
CA ARG A 152 5.01 3.62 13.28
C ARG A 152 3.62 3.02 13.09
N TRP A 153 2.74 3.22 14.08
CA TRP A 153 1.34 2.86 13.95
C TRP A 153 0.62 3.71 12.89
N CYS A 154 -0.31 3.07 12.19
CA CYS A 154 -1.46 3.75 11.61
C CYS A 154 -2.42 4.04 12.78
#